data_AF-A0A2Z5ZXE5-F1
#
_entry.id   AF-A0A2Z5ZXE5-F1
#
_cell.length_a   1.000
_cell.length_b   1.000
_cell.length_c   1.000
_cell.angle_alpha   90.00
_cell.angle_beta   90.00
_cell.angle_gamma   90.00
#
_symmetry.space_group_name_H-M   'P 1'
#
loop_
_entity.id
_entity.type
_entity.pdbx_description
1 polymer ?
#
loop_
_entity_poly.entity_id
_entity_poly.type
_entity_poly.pdbx_seq_one_letter_code
_entity_poly.pdbx_strand_id
1 'polypeptide(L)' 'VVHLWVEGVWELILGALLAFVLIKVTGVDREVIEKWLYVIITLALVTGIIGTGHHYFWIRLAPIVQNSPLLPPV' A
#
# COMPACT_ATOMS: atom_id res chain seq x y z
N VAL A 1 3.47 6.53 8.12
CA VAL A 1 4.57 5.60 8.49
C VAL A 1 4.12 4.15 8.32
N VAL A 2 3.10 3.66 9.02
CA VAL A 2 2.72 2.23 8.92
C VAL A 2 2.28 1.81 7.52
N HIS A 3 1.27 2.46 6.94
CA HIS A 3 0.74 2.05 5.62
C HIS A 3 1.76 2.24 4.49
N LEU A 4 2.14 3.47 4.15
CA LEU A 4 3.00 3.69 2.99
C LEU A 4 4.46 3.27 3.19
N TRP A 5 5.02 3.45 4.40
CA TRP A 5 6.42 3.14 4.63
C TRP A 5 6.64 1.68 5.04
N VAL A 6 5.87 1.11 5.97
CA VAL A 6 6.02 -0.32 6.28
C VAL A 6 5.42 -1.15 5.16
N GLU A 7 4.11 -1.13 4.98
CA GLU A 7 3.43 -1.99 3.99
C GLU A 7 3.90 -1.68 2.55
N GLY A 8 3.85 -0.41 2.12
CA GLY A 8 4.26 -0.03 0.76
C GLY A 8 5.72 -0.34 0.41
N VAL A 9 6.70 0.02 1.25
CA VAL A 9 8.12 -0.22 0.90
C VAL A 9 8.47 -1.71 0.94
N TRP A 10 7.95 -2.47 1.92
CA TRP A 10 8.22 -3.90 2.00
C TRP A 10 7.65 -4.66 0.80
N GLU A 11 6.48 -4.28 0.30
CA GLU A 11 5.92 -4.86 -0.93
C GLU A 11 6.81 -4.62 -2.15
N LEU A 12 7.36 -3.42 -2.32
CA LEU A 12 8.27 -3.12 -3.43
C LEU A 12 9.59 -3.90 -3.33
N ILE A 13 10.16 -4.01 -2.12
CA ILE A 13 11.38 -4.78 -1.89
C ILE A 13 11.15 -6.26 -2.21
N LEU A 14 10.06 -6.84 -1.71
CA LEU A 14 9.72 -8.24 -1.98
C LEU A 14 9.41 -8.47 -3.47
N GLY A 15 8.72 -7.54 -4.13
CA GLY A 15 8.49 -7.58 -5.58
C GLY A 15 9.79 -7.59 -6.38
N ALA A 16 10.76 -6.76 -6.02
CA ALA A 16 12.08 -6.73 -6.66
C ALA A 16 12.89 -8.01 -6.41
N LEU A 17 12.86 -8.55 -5.18
CA LEU A 17 13.51 -9.83 -4.86
C LEU A 17 12.86 -11.00 -5.61
N LEU A 18 11.53 -11.03 -5.70
CA LEU A 18 10.80 -12.05 -6.46
C LEU A 18 11.15 -11.98 -7.95
N ALA A 19 11.15 -10.79 -8.54
CA ALA A 19 11.56 -10.59 -9.94
C ALA A 19 13.01 -11.09 -10.17
N PHE A 20 13.93 -10.77 -9.26
CA PHE A 20 15.30 -11.27 -9.31
C PHE A 20 15.36 -12.81 -9.30
N VAL A 21 14.64 -13.46 -8.37
CA VAL A 21 14.61 -14.93 -8.29
C VAL A 21 14.04 -15.52 -9.57
N LEU A 22 12.90 -15.02 -10.07
CA LEU A 22 12.27 -15.53 -11.28
C LEU A 22 13.20 -15.44 -12.50
N ILE A 23 13.90 -14.31 -12.68
CA ILE A 23 14.90 -14.15 -13.75
C ILE A 23 16.01 -15.21 -13.63
N LYS A 24 16.43 -15.54 -12.40
CA LYS A 24 17.56 -16.44 -12.16
C LYS A 24 17.22 -17.92 -12.22
N VAL A 25 15.98 -18.31 -11.96
CA VAL A 25 15.63 -19.75 -11.80
C VAL A 25 14.73 -20.31 -12.89
N THR A 26 13.93 -19.47 -13.57
CA THR A 26 12.89 -19.97 -14.48
C THR A 26 13.28 -19.99 -15.95
N GLY A 27 14.29 -19.21 -16.35
CA GLY A 27 14.67 -19.03 -17.76
C GLY A 27 13.68 -18.17 -18.57
N VAL A 28 12.65 -17.59 -17.94
CA VAL A 28 11.75 -16.62 -18.59
C VAL A 28 12.54 -15.35 -18.95
N ASP A 29 12.28 -14.81 -20.13
CA ASP A 29 12.91 -13.60 -20.61
C ASP A 29 12.71 -12.43 -19.64
N ARG A 30 13.81 -11.73 -19.36
CA ARG A 30 13.85 -10.58 -18.44
C ARG A 30 12.81 -9.52 -18.81
N GLU A 31 12.62 -9.26 -20.09
CA GLU A 31 11.64 -8.28 -20.57
C GLU A 31 10.22 -8.57 -20.07
N VAL A 32 9.83 -9.85 -20.02
CA VAL A 32 8.50 -10.25 -19.55
C VAL A 32 8.38 -9.98 -18.04
N ILE A 33 9.36 -10.42 -17.25
CA ILE A 33 9.35 -10.25 -15.80
C ILE A 33 9.38 -8.76 -15.42
N GLU A 34 10.19 -7.95 -16.10
CA GLU A 34 10.27 -6.50 -15.84
C GLU A 34 8.95 -5.79 -16.15
N LYS A 35 8.29 -6.12 -17.27
CA LYS A 35 6.96 -5.58 -17.58
C LYS A 35 5.95 -5.90 -16.48
N TRP A 36 5.92 -7.14 -16.00
CA TRP A 36 5.06 -7.52 -14.88
C TRP A 36 5.43 -6.81 -13.58
N LEU A 37 6.72 -6.66 -13.30
CA LEU A 37 7.19 -5.90 -12.14
C LEU A 37 6.70 -4.44 -12.18
N TYR A 38 6.76 -3.77 -13.34
CA TYR A 38 6.23 -2.42 -13.47
C TYR A 38 4.72 -2.34 -13.24
N VAL A 39 3.95 -3.31 -13.74
CA VAL A 39 2.50 -3.39 -13.49
C VAL A 39 2.23 -3.55 -11.99
N ILE A 40 2.92 -4.47 -11.32
CA ILE A 40 2.76 -4.71 -9.87
C ILE A 40 3.13 -3.46 -9.06
N ILE A 41 4.27 -2.82 -9.35
CA ILE A 41 4.69 -1.58 -8.67
C ILE A 41 3.62 -0.50 -8.85
N THR A 42 3.10 -0.32 -10.07
CA THR A 42 2.10 0.70 -10.36
C THR A 42 0.81 0.44 -9.59
N LEU A 43 0.31 -0.79 -9.61
CA LEU A 43 -0.91 -1.17 -8.89
C LEU A 43 -0.72 -0.99 -7.39
N ALA A 44 0.36 -1.54 -6.82
CA ALA A 44 0.66 -1.45 -5.39
C ALA A 44 0.75 0.01 -4.91
N LEU A 45 1.43 0.88 -5.65
CA LEU A 45 1.55 2.30 -5.30
C LEU A 45 0.21 3.02 -5.39
N VAL A 46 -0.55 2.85 -6.47
CA VAL A 46 -1.85 3.52 -6.64
C VAL A 46 -2.82 3.09 -5.55
N THR A 47 -2.94 1.77 -5.32
CA THR A 47 -3.86 1.23 -4.31
C THR A 47 -3.38 1.52 -2.89
N GLY A 48 -2.09 1.51 -2.61
CA GLY A 48 -1.55 1.82 -1.27
C GLY A 48 -1.70 3.30 -0.91
N ILE A 49 -1.49 4.21 -1.86
CA ILE A 49 -1.71 5.66 -1.65
C ILE A 49 -3.18 5.93 -1.34
N ILE A 50 -4.09 5.41 -2.15
CA ILE A 50 -5.53 5.58 -1.93
C ILE A 50 -5.98 4.83 -0.67
N GLY A 51 -5.48 3.61 -0.48
CA GLY A 51 -5.78 2.71 0.62
C GLY A 51 -5.37 3.26 1.99
N THR A 52 -4.37 4.13 2.05
CA THR A 52 -4.02 4.87 3.28
C THR A 52 -5.24 5.62 3.84
N GLY A 53 -6.19 6.00 2.99
CA GLY A 53 -7.49 6.59 3.34
C GLY A 53 -8.29 5.81 4.39
N HIS A 54 -8.18 4.48 4.43
CA HIS A 54 -8.98 3.64 5.34
C HIS A 54 -8.64 3.81 6.81
N HIS A 55 -7.45 4.33 7.13
CA HIS A 55 -7.07 4.65 8.51
C HIS A 55 -7.83 5.87 9.03
N TYR A 56 -8.44 6.66 8.14
CA TYR A 56 -9.13 7.90 8.49
C TYR A 56 -10.65 7.75 8.53
N PHE A 57 -11.22 6.59 8.19
CA PHE A 57 -12.67 6.39 8.19
C PHE A 57 -13.34 6.69 9.54
N TRP A 58 -12.64 6.43 10.66
CA TRP A 58 -13.14 6.67 12.03
C TRP A 58 -12.17 7.47 12.90
N ILE A 59 -11.18 8.15 12.31
CA ILE A 59 -10.39 9.14 13.05
C ILE A 59 -11.25 10.40 13.20
N ARG A 60 -11.65 10.71 14.45
CA ARG A 60 -12.45 11.90 14.77
C ARG A 60 -11.67 13.15 14.36
N LEU A 61 -12.18 13.87 13.37
CA LEU A 61 -11.60 15.13 12.90
C LEU A 61 -12.61 16.27 13.13
N ALA A 62 -12.87 16.59 14.40
CA ALA A 62 -13.39 17.89 14.83
C ALA A 62 -13.49 17.97 16.37
N PRO A 63 -12.86 18.94 17.03
CA PRO A 63 -13.18 19.32 18.41
C PRO A 63 -14.67 19.68 18.60
N ILE A 64 -15.36 20.07 17.51
CA ILE A 64 -16.79 20.41 17.49
C ILE A 64 -17.68 19.16 17.72
N VAL A 65 -17.26 17.99 17.22
CA VAL A 65 -18.08 16.76 17.36
C VAL A 65 -17.91 16.13 18.74
N GLN A 66 -16.74 16.32 19.39
CA GLN A 66 -16.46 15.79 20.72
C GLN A 66 -17.22 16.51 21.85
N ASN A 67 -17.65 17.75 21.63
CA ASN A 67 -18.43 18.55 22.57
C ASN A 67 -19.90 18.72 22.14
N SER A 68 -20.38 17.94 21.18
CA SER A 68 -21.78 18.00 20.75
C SER A 68 -22.68 17.36 21.82
N PRO A 69 -23.67 18.09 22.37
CA PRO A 69 -24.64 17.52 23.31
C PRO A 69 -25.61 16.51 22.66
N LEU A 70 -25.48 16.27 21.35
CA LEU A 70 -26.35 15.39 20.56
C LEU A 70 -25.77 13.99 20.35
N LEU A 71 -24.55 13.71 20.84
CA LEU A 71 -23.96 12.37 20.76
C LEU A 71 -23.90 11.73 22.15
N PRO A 72 -24.24 10.44 22.29
CA PRO A 72 -24.12 9.75 23.56
C PRO A 72 -22.63 9.70 23.98
N PRO A 73 -22.33 9.81 25.28
CA PRO A 73 -20.99 9.56 25.77
C PRO A 73 -20.58 8.12 25.43
N VAL A 74 -19.38 7.98 24.85
CA VAL A 74 -18.73 6.68 24.62
C VAL A 74 -18.01 6.27 25.89
#